data_AF-A0A5B7GZM2-F1
#
_entry.id   AF-A0A5B7GZM2-F1
#
_cell.length_a   1.000
_cell.length_b   1.000
_cell.length_c   1.000
_cell.angle_alpha   90.00
_cell.angle_beta   90.00
_cell.angle_gamma   90.00
#
_symmetry.space_group_name_H-M   'P 1'
#
loop_
_entity.id
_entity.type
_entity.pdbx_description
1 polymer ?
#
loop_
_entity_poly.entity_id
_entity_poly.type
_entity_poly.pdbx_seq_one_letter_code
_entity_poly.pdbx_strand_id
1 'polypeptide(L)'
;MFGNGVRPQIWEQFTSRFKMPVIAEFYGSTEGIANIMNMDGKPGACGFVSVIVRHALPVYLVKVDQETGEPLRDKNGLCIMCKPGEPGEFVGMIRKNDPMRDFHGYADKKATQKKVIQDVWKKGDAAFKSGE
;
A
#
# COMPACT_ATOMS: atom_id res chain seq x y z
N MET A 1 -17.59 -12.12 -5.93
CA MET A 1 -16.33 -12.77 -6.36
C MET A 1 -15.20 -12.17 -5.54
N PHE A 2 -14.14 -12.93 -5.26
CA PHE A 2 -12.93 -12.43 -4.59
C PHE A 2 -11.72 -12.74 -5.48
N GLY A 3 -10.86 -11.75 -5.73
CA GLY A 3 -9.74 -11.91 -6.65
C GLY A 3 -8.74 -10.76 -6.60
N ASN A 4 -7.83 -10.71 -7.59
CA ASN A 4 -6.81 -9.68 -7.70
C ASN A 4 -6.61 -9.32 -9.18
N GLY A 5 -6.94 -8.07 -9.56
CA GLY A 5 -6.52 -7.49 -10.83
C GLY A 5 -7.46 -7.77 -12.02
N VAL A 6 -8.78 -7.74 -11.83
CA VAL A 6 -9.73 -7.73 -12.94
C VAL A 6 -9.55 -6.43 -13.72
N ARG A 7 -9.26 -6.55 -15.02
CA ARG A 7 -9.10 -5.37 -15.88
C ARG A 7 -10.38 -4.54 -15.90
N PRO A 8 -10.32 -3.21 -15.69
CA PRO A 8 -11.52 -2.37 -15.64
C PRO A 8 -12.42 -2.52 -16.87
N GLN A 9 -11.83 -2.74 -18.06
CA GLN A 9 -12.56 -2.86 -19.33
C GLN A 9 -13.48 -4.09 -19.40
N ILE A 10 -13.17 -5.16 -18.67
CA ILE A 10 -13.99 -6.40 -18.67
C ILE A 10 -14.90 -6.51 -17.45
N TRP A 11 -14.75 -5.61 -16.48
CA TRP A 11 -15.43 -5.69 -15.18
C TRP A 11 -16.95 -5.73 -15.32
N GLU A 12 -17.53 -4.75 -16.02
CA GLU A 12 -18.98 -4.62 -16.20
C GLU A 12 -19.57 -5.79 -17.01
N GLN A 13 -18.84 -6.22 -18.04
CA GLN A 13 -19.26 -7.36 -18.86
C GLN A 13 -19.27 -8.64 -18.02
N PHE A 14 -18.26 -8.83 -17.17
CA PHE A 14 -18.14 -9.99 -16.30
C PHE A 14 -19.23 -10.01 -15.23
N THR A 15 -19.42 -8.91 -14.49
CA THR A 15 -20.44 -8.82 -13.43
C THR A 15 -21.84 -9.04 -14.00
N SER A 16 -22.14 -8.45 -15.16
CA SER A 16 -23.42 -8.63 -15.86
C SER A 16 -23.62 -10.08 -16.33
N ARG A 17 -22.62 -10.66 -17.01
CA ARG A 17 -22.71 -12.01 -17.59
C ARG A 17 -22.90 -13.11 -16.55
N PHE A 18 -22.27 -12.97 -15.38
CA PHE A 18 -22.30 -13.97 -14.31
C PHE A 18 -23.26 -13.60 -13.17
N LYS A 19 -23.99 -12.48 -13.30
CA LYS A 19 -24.91 -11.95 -12.28
C LYS A 19 -24.23 -11.81 -10.91
N MET A 20 -23.00 -11.30 -10.91
CA MET A 20 -22.20 -11.07 -9.70
C MET A 20 -22.12 -9.56 -9.43
N PRO A 21 -22.97 -9.00 -8.56
CA PRO A 21 -23.06 -7.56 -8.38
C PRO A 21 -21.80 -6.95 -7.74
N VAL A 22 -21.02 -7.76 -7.03
CA VAL A 22 -19.80 -7.31 -6.33
C VAL A 22 -18.63 -8.23 -6.65
N ILE A 23 -17.53 -7.63 -7.11
CA ILE A 23 -16.20 -8.23 -7.17
C ILE A 23 -15.37 -7.51 -6.11
N ALA A 24 -15.00 -8.22 -5.05
CA ALA A 24 -14.07 -7.71 -4.07
C ALA A 24 -12.64 -8.03 -4.53
N GLU A 25 -11.78 -7.02 -4.46
CA GLU A 25 -10.37 -7.17 -4.82
C GLU A 25 -9.47 -6.87 -3.64
N PHE A 26 -8.33 -7.54 -3.58
CA PHE A 26 -7.31 -7.24 -2.60
C PHE A 26 -5.96 -7.05 -3.29
N TYR A 27 -5.17 -6.14 -2.73
CA TYR A 27 -3.75 -6.04 -2.97
C TYR A 27 -3.02 -6.43 -1.69
N GLY A 28 -1.90 -7.14 -1.84
CA GLY A 28 -1.06 -7.54 -0.72
C GLY A 28 0.36 -7.83 -1.16
N SER A 29 1.33 -7.33 -0.39
CA SER A 29 2.74 -7.68 -0.58
C SER A 29 3.03 -9.08 0.00
N THR A 30 4.03 -9.78 -0.53
CA THR A 30 4.48 -11.10 -0.02
C THR A 30 4.94 -11.05 1.43
N GLU A 31 5.41 -9.89 1.86
CA GLU A 31 5.87 -9.58 3.21
C GLU A 31 4.70 -9.36 4.18
N GLY A 32 3.47 -9.21 3.68
CA GLY A 32 2.24 -9.21 4.47
C GLY A 32 1.95 -7.92 5.23
N ILE A 33 2.72 -6.85 5.04
CA ILE A 33 2.58 -5.59 5.80
C ILE A 33 1.81 -4.54 5.02
N ALA A 34 1.90 -4.57 3.69
CA ALA A 34 1.22 -3.63 2.80
C ALA A 34 0.03 -4.34 2.13
N ASN A 35 -1.14 -4.35 2.79
CA ASN A 35 -2.37 -4.92 2.24
C ASN A 35 -3.50 -3.89 2.24
N ILE A 36 -4.35 -3.96 1.22
CA ILE A 36 -5.55 -3.14 1.10
C ILE A 36 -6.63 -3.92 0.32
N MET A 37 -7.90 -3.58 0.53
CA MET A 37 -9.01 -4.30 -0.09
C MET A 37 -10.10 -3.34 -0.57
N ASN A 38 -10.61 -3.61 -1.76
CA ASN A 38 -11.79 -2.99 -2.35
C ASN A 38 -12.99 -3.89 -2.10
N MET A 39 -13.66 -3.71 -0.96
CA MET A 39 -14.86 -4.48 -0.61
C MET A 39 -16.13 -3.95 -1.28
N ASP A 40 -16.13 -2.67 -1.66
CA ASP A 40 -17.28 -2.01 -2.29
C ASP A 40 -17.42 -2.36 -3.78
N GLY A 41 -16.43 -3.03 -4.36
CA GLY A 41 -16.41 -3.44 -5.75
C GLY A 41 -16.31 -2.29 -6.75
N LYS A 42 -15.62 -1.21 -6.35
CA LYS A 42 -15.36 -0.07 -7.24
C LYS A 42 -14.47 -0.50 -8.41
N PRO A 43 -14.92 -0.44 -9.67
CA PRO A 43 -14.09 -0.89 -10.79
C PRO A 43 -12.77 -0.13 -10.88
N GLY A 44 -11.67 -0.87 -11.01
CA GLY A 44 -10.31 -0.32 -11.15
C GLY A 44 -9.65 0.15 -9.86
N ALA A 45 -10.27 -0.04 -8.70
CA ALA A 45 -9.66 0.24 -7.41
C ALA A 45 -9.16 -1.06 -6.75
N CYS A 46 -7.93 -1.06 -6.23
CA CYS A 46 -7.38 -2.17 -5.44
C CYS A 46 -7.78 -2.10 -3.95
N GLY A 47 -8.24 -0.93 -3.48
CA GLY A 47 -8.81 -0.75 -2.15
C GLY A 47 -8.94 0.71 -1.74
N PHE A 48 -9.27 0.94 -0.45
CA PHE A 48 -9.36 2.28 0.11
C PHE A 48 -8.68 2.37 1.48
N VAL A 49 -8.03 3.51 1.74
CA VAL A 49 -7.50 3.85 3.08
C VAL A 49 -8.46 4.85 3.71
N SER A 50 -9.08 4.48 4.82
CA SER A 50 -9.99 5.38 5.53
C SER A 50 -9.24 6.59 6.09
N VAL A 51 -9.75 7.80 5.82
CA VAL A 51 -9.24 9.03 6.43
C VAL A 51 -9.60 9.12 7.93
N ILE A 52 -10.70 8.46 8.33
CA ILE A 52 -11.24 8.51 9.70
C ILE A 52 -10.51 7.51 10.61
N VAL A 53 -10.24 6.30 10.12
CA VAL A 53 -9.62 5.21 10.89
C VAL A 53 -8.25 4.79 10.35
N ARG A 54 -7.40 5.76 10.02
CA ARG A 54 -6.04 5.55 9.46
C ARG A 54 -5.17 4.59 10.28
N HIS A 55 -5.38 4.51 11.59
CA HIS A 55 -4.57 3.66 12.49
C HIS A 55 -4.97 2.18 12.44
N ALA A 56 -6.18 1.87 11.94
CA ALA A 56 -6.66 0.50 11.79
C ALA A 56 -5.92 -0.22 10.65
N LEU A 57 -5.64 0.50 9.55
CA LEU A 57 -4.88 0.03 8.39
C LEU A 57 -3.73 1.00 8.14
N PRO A 58 -2.56 0.80 8.76
CA PRO A 58 -1.44 1.74 8.71
C PRO A 58 -0.64 1.58 7.42
N VAL A 59 -1.34 1.66 6.28
CA VAL A 59 -0.79 1.71 4.95
C VAL A 59 -1.00 3.12 4.38
N TYR A 60 -0.03 3.61 3.64
CA TYR A 60 -0.01 5.00 3.16
C TYR A 60 0.59 5.08 1.76
N LEU A 61 0.28 6.17 1.06
CA LEU A 61 0.98 6.57 -0.16
C LEU A 61 1.96 7.70 0.18
N VAL A 62 3.23 7.47 -0.07
CA VAL A 62 4.32 8.43 0.14
C VAL A 62 4.77 8.97 -1.21
N LYS A 63 4.95 10.29 -1.30
CA LYS A 63 5.51 10.89 -2.51
C LYS A 63 6.94 10.43 -2.71
N VAL A 64 7.23 9.99 -3.92
CA VAL A 64 8.57 9.62 -4.35
C VAL A 64 8.98 10.44 -5.55
N ASP A 65 10.29 10.63 -5.68
CA ASP A 65 10.89 11.10 -6.91
C ASP A 65 10.69 10.03 -8.01
N GLN A 66 10.19 10.44 -9.18
CA GLN A 66 9.76 9.51 -10.23
C GLN A 66 10.94 8.85 -10.95
N GLU A 67 12.14 9.43 -10.90
CA GLU A 67 13.32 8.88 -11.57
C GLU A 67 14.09 7.94 -10.64
N THR A 68 14.21 8.31 -9.37
CA THR A 68 15.04 7.60 -8.40
C THR A 68 14.25 6.64 -7.51
N GLY A 69 12.93 6.85 -7.36
CA GLY A 69 12.09 6.10 -6.43
C GLY A 69 12.34 6.42 -4.95
N GLU A 70 13.10 7.48 -4.66
CA GLU A 70 13.41 7.89 -3.29
C GLU A 70 12.29 8.77 -2.70
N PRO A 71 11.97 8.60 -1.41
CA PRO A 71 10.89 9.36 -0.77
C PRO A 71 11.23 10.84 -0.67
N LEU A 72 10.30 11.69 -1.11
CA LEU A 72 10.39 13.13 -0.92
C LEU A 72 10.13 13.47 0.54
N ARG A 73 10.96 14.34 1.11
CA ARG A 73 10.94 14.68 2.53
C ARG A 73 10.66 16.15 2.78
N ASP A 74 9.98 16.43 3.89
CA ASP A 74 9.70 17.78 4.36
C ASP A 74 10.91 18.41 5.07
N LYS A 75 10.75 19.65 5.54
CA LYS A 75 11.79 20.38 6.29
C LYS A 75 12.24 19.70 7.60
N ASN A 76 11.45 18.76 8.13
CA ASN A 76 11.77 17.99 9.32
C ASN A 76 12.47 16.67 8.96
N GLY A 77 12.67 16.40 7.68
CA GLY A 77 13.22 15.15 7.17
C GLY A 77 12.25 13.97 7.27
N LEU A 78 10.94 14.22 7.32
CA LEU A 78 9.88 13.20 7.32
C LEU A 78 9.30 13.03 5.92
N CYS A 79 8.74 11.86 5.60
CA CYS A 79 8.18 11.60 4.28
C CYS A 79 6.92 12.45 4.01
N ILE A 80 6.79 12.95 2.78
CA ILE A 80 5.61 13.70 2.35
C ILE A 80 4.54 12.72 1.87
N MET A 81 3.34 12.80 2.45
CA MET A 81 2.20 11.95 2.04
C MET A 81 1.55 12.46 0.74
N CYS A 82 1.06 11.55 -0.08
CA CYS A 82 0.27 11.88 -1.27
C CYS A 82 -1.10 12.44 -0.89
N LYS A 83 -1.57 13.40 -1.68
CA LYS A 83 -2.97 13.86 -1.70
C LYS A 83 -3.77 13.05 -2.72
N PRO A 84 -5.11 13.09 -2.66
CA PRO A 84 -5.95 12.45 -3.67
C PRO A 84 -5.54 12.87 -5.10
N GLY A 85 -5.35 11.88 -5.98
CA GLY A 85 -4.93 12.09 -7.36
C GLY A 85 -3.42 12.19 -7.58
N GLU A 86 -2.59 12.15 -6.54
CA GLU A 86 -1.14 12.16 -6.67
C GLU A 86 -0.57 10.72 -6.62
N PRO A 87 0.29 10.33 -7.57
CA PRO A 87 0.98 9.05 -7.51
C PRO A 87 2.05 9.04 -6.42
N GLY A 88 2.36 7.86 -5.90
CA GLY A 88 3.42 7.66 -4.92
C GLY A 88 3.61 6.19 -4.60
N GLU A 89 4.61 5.92 -3.78
CA GLU A 89 4.95 4.57 -3.32
C GLU A 89 3.97 4.13 -2.23
N PHE A 90 3.40 2.94 -2.41
CA PHE A 90 2.56 2.30 -1.41
C PHE A 90 3.43 1.65 -0.32
N VAL A 91 3.23 2.09 0.92
CA VAL A 91 4.02 1.67 2.07
C VAL A 91 3.15 1.10 3.19
N GLY A 92 3.67 0.09 3.88
CA GLY A 92 3.08 -0.47 5.10
C GLY A 92 3.95 -0.16 6.32
N MET A 93 3.39 0.44 7.37
CA MET A 93 4.17 0.77 8.57
C MET A 93 4.63 -0.48 9.31
N ILE A 94 5.94 -0.55 9.60
CA ILE A 94 6.54 -1.65 10.34
C ILE A 94 6.36 -1.40 11.84
N ARG A 95 5.90 -2.42 12.56
CA ARG A 95 5.85 -2.43 14.03
C ARG A 95 6.51 -3.70 14.56
N LYS A 96 7.63 -3.51 15.25
CA LYS A 96 8.30 -4.61 15.94
C LYS A 96 7.38 -5.24 16.98
N ASN A 97 7.43 -6.57 17.12
CA ASN A 97 6.61 -7.35 18.05
C ASN A 97 5.10 -7.32 17.76
N ASP A 98 4.68 -6.90 16.56
CA ASP A 98 3.30 -7.00 16.08
C ASP A 98 3.23 -8.14 15.04
N PRO A 99 2.59 -9.28 15.33
CA PRO A 99 2.58 -10.44 14.42
C PRO A 99 2.07 -10.16 13.01
N MET A 100 1.26 -9.10 12.84
CA MET A 100 0.68 -8.72 11.56
C MET A 100 1.46 -7.62 10.84
N ARG A 101 2.45 -7.00 11.50
CA ARG A 101 3.13 -5.79 11.02
C ARG A 101 4.65 -5.80 11.24
N ASP A 102 5.19 -6.91 11.72
CA ASP A 102 6.62 -7.09 11.87
C ASP A 102 7.25 -7.47 10.54
N PHE A 103 8.43 -6.91 10.27
CA PHE A 103 9.23 -7.24 9.09
C PHE A 103 10.60 -7.73 9.54
N HIS A 104 10.85 -9.03 9.40
CA HIS A 104 12.14 -9.62 9.78
C HIS A 104 13.23 -9.38 8.74
N GLY A 105 12.85 -8.89 7.56
CA GLY A 105 13.75 -8.68 6.44
C GLY A 105 14.01 -9.96 5.64
N TYR A 106 14.80 -9.81 4.59
CA TYR A 106 15.30 -10.90 3.77
C TYR A 106 16.63 -11.42 4.31
N ALA A 107 17.04 -12.59 3.82
CA ALA A 107 18.36 -13.16 4.09
C ALA A 107 19.50 -12.20 3.69
N ASP A 108 19.34 -11.47 2.58
CA ASP A 108 20.24 -10.39 2.21
C ASP A 108 19.86 -9.09 2.93
N LYS A 109 20.73 -8.65 3.84
CA LYS A 109 20.58 -7.40 4.58
C LYS A 109 20.52 -6.17 3.67
N LYS A 110 21.21 -6.18 2.53
CA LYS A 110 21.15 -5.06 1.56
C LYS A 110 19.77 -4.99 0.91
N ALA A 111 19.18 -6.12 0.54
CA ALA A 111 17.82 -6.19 0.04
C ALA A 111 16.80 -5.66 1.08
N THR A 112 16.98 -6.02 2.35
CA THR A 112 16.16 -5.50 3.45
C THR A 112 16.24 -3.99 3.56
N GLN A 113 17.46 -3.43 3.59
CA GLN A 113 17.65 -1.98 3.69
C GLN A 113 17.02 -1.22 2.51
N LYS A 114 17.08 -1.78 1.30
CA LYS A 114 16.44 -1.18 0.13
C LYS A 114 14.92 -1.14 0.22
N LYS A 115 14.31 -2.05 0.98
CA LYS A 115 12.86 -2.18 1.13
C LYS A 115 12.30 -1.48 2.38
N VAL A 116 13.15 -0.85 3.19
CA VAL A 116 12.73 -0.15 4.41
C VAL A 116 13.00 1.35 4.28
N ILE A 117 11.97 2.17 4.47
CA ILE A 117 12.10 3.61 4.66
C ILE A 117 12.08 3.92 6.16
N GLN A 118 12.99 4.78 6.60
CA GLN A 118 13.01 5.33 7.96
C GLN A 118 12.40 6.74 8.00
N ASP A 119 11.96 7.18 9.17
CA ASP A 119 11.46 8.53 9.42
C ASP A 119 10.33 8.90 8.45
N VAL A 120 9.26 8.11 8.47
CA VAL A 120 8.11 8.21 7.56
C VAL A 120 7.11 9.23 8.08
N TRP A 121 6.49 8.97 9.24
CA TRP A 121 5.51 9.89 9.86
C TRP A 121 6.12 10.64 11.03
N LYS A 122 7.04 10.01 11.75
CA LYS A 122 7.80 10.62 12.86
C LYS A 122 9.21 10.04 12.90
N LYS A 123 10.11 10.75 13.56
CA LYS A 123 11.48 10.26 13.73
C LYS A 123 11.51 8.91 14.46
N GLY A 124 12.26 7.96 13.91
CA GLY A 124 12.45 6.61 14.42
C GLY A 124 11.38 5.58 14.05
N ASP A 125 10.35 5.96 13.28
CA ASP A 125 9.45 4.98 12.68
C ASP A 125 10.00 4.46 11.33
N ALA A 126 9.44 3.35 10.87
CA ALA A 126 9.84 2.72 9.62
C ALA A 126 8.64 2.15 8.87
N ALA A 127 8.75 2.09 7.54
CA ALA A 127 7.77 1.46 6.68
C ALA A 127 8.44 0.56 5.63
N PHE A 128 7.73 -0.49 5.25
CA PHE A 128 8.07 -1.37 4.16
C PHE A 128 7.60 -0.76 2.83
N LYS A 129 8.49 -0.71 1.83
CA LYS A 129 8.22 -0.31 0.44
C LYS A 129 7.68 -1.48 -0.35
N SER A 130 6.45 -1.39 -0.82
CA SER A 130 5.87 -2.43 -1.65
C SER A 130 6.55 -2.53 -3.03
N GLY A 131 6.99 -1.41 -3.58
CA GLY A 131 7.53 -1.26 -4.94
C GLY A 131 6.46 -0.92 -5.98
N GLU A 132 5.27 -0.52 -5.54
CA GLU A 132 4.10 -0.14 -6.37
C GLU A 132 3.68 1.31 -6.10
#